data_AF-A0A536UBG1-F1
#
_entry.id   AF-A0A536UBG1-F1
#
_cell.length_a   1.000
_cell.length_b   1.000
_cell.length_c   1.000
_cell.angle_alpha   90.00
_cell.angle_beta   90.00
_cell.angle_gamma   90.00
#
_symmetry.space_group_name_H-M   'P 1'
#
loop_
_entity.id
_entity.type
_entity.pdbx_description
1 polymer ?
#
loop_
_entity_poly.entity_id
_entity_poly.type
_entity_poly.pdbx_seq_one_letter_code
_entity_poly.pdbx_strand_id
1 'polypeptide(L)'
;DILPAARPQLDALAAGIRLLPAAQAVRIEGHTDAAGSDRYNEQLSQKRAYSVKRYLVAMHGIDPERLHAVGLGEYAPLAGRDPYAASSAACSFAANEG
;
A
#
# COMPACT_ATOMS: atom_id res chain seq x y z
N ASP A 1 -1.25 0.19 13.49
CA ASP A 1 -1.32 -1.28 13.48
C ASP A 1 -2.07 -1.79 12.27
N ILE A 2 -1.75 -3.01 11.84
CA ILE A 2 -2.45 -3.70 10.75
C ILE A 2 -3.61 -4.51 11.34
N LEU A 3 -4.82 -4.29 10.81
CA LEU A 3 -6.01 -5.04 11.21
C LEU A 3 -5.83 -6.53 10.90
N PRO A 4 -6.22 -7.46 11.79
CA PRO A 4 -6.13 -8.90 11.53
C PRO A 4 -6.81 -9.33 10.24
N ALA A 5 -7.95 -8.71 9.91
CA ALA A 5 -8.71 -8.97 8.69
C ALA A 5 -7.97 -8.61 7.39
N ALA A 6 -6.94 -7.76 7.47
CA ALA A 6 -6.10 -7.36 6.33
C ALA A 6 -4.85 -8.25 6.15
N ARG A 7 -4.53 -9.10 7.14
CA ARG A 7 -3.33 -9.95 7.11
C ARG A 7 -3.33 -10.94 5.95
N PRO A 8 -4.43 -11.68 5.66
CA PRO A 8 -4.42 -12.63 4.55
C PRO A 8 -4.07 -11.99 3.20
N GLN A 9 -4.57 -10.77 2.94
CA GLN A 9 -4.29 -10.02 1.71
C GLN A 9 -2.83 -9.57 1.68
N LEU A 10 -2.28 -9.12 2.81
CA LEU A 10 -0.88 -8.73 2.93
C LEU A 10 0.08 -9.92 2.81
N ASP A 11 -0.32 -11.08 3.30
CA ASP A 11 0.45 -12.32 3.17
C ASP A 11 0.48 -12.80 1.72
N ALA A 12 -0.65 -12.68 1.00
CA ALA A 12 -0.71 -12.95 -0.44
C ALA A 12 0.16 -11.96 -1.24
N LEU A 13 0.15 -10.67 -0.87
CA LEU A 13 1.06 -9.69 -1.46
C LEU A 13 2.52 -10.08 -1.21
N ALA A 14 2.89 -10.45 0.01
CA ALA A 14 4.24 -10.84 0.36
C ALA A 14 4.72 -12.04 -0.49
N ALA A 15 3.83 -13.02 -0.71
CA ALA A 15 4.09 -14.14 -1.60
C ALA A 15 4.36 -13.66 -3.05
N GLY A 16 3.55 -12.74 -3.57
CA GLY A 16 3.77 -12.14 -4.89
C GLY A 16 5.10 -11.41 -5.02
N ILE A 17 5.47 -10.61 -4.01
CA ILE A 17 6.74 -9.85 -3.99
C ILE A 17 7.95 -10.80 -4.02
N ARG A 18 7.87 -11.96 -3.36
CA ARG A 18 8.94 -12.97 -3.37
C ARG A 18 9.13 -13.64 -4.72
N LEU A 19 8.10 -13.68 -5.57
CA LEU A 19 8.19 -14.19 -6.93
C LEU A 19 8.84 -13.18 -7.90
N LEU A 20 8.89 -11.90 -7.52
CA LEU A 20 9.55 -10.87 -8.32
C LEU A 20 11.08 -10.95 -8.17
N PRO A 21 11.84 -10.61 -9.24
CA PRO A 21 13.30 -10.50 -9.16
C PRO A 21 13.75 -9.63 -7.98
N ALA A 22 14.82 -10.02 -7.31
CA ALA A 22 15.33 -9.30 -6.13
C ALA A 22 15.68 -7.83 -6.42
N ALA A 23 16.11 -7.53 -7.64
CA ALA A 23 16.41 -6.16 -8.09
C ALA A 23 15.16 -5.29 -8.34
N GLN A 24 13.97 -5.90 -8.38
CA GLN A 24 12.74 -5.17 -8.63
C GLN A 24 12.22 -4.57 -7.31
N ALA A 25 12.11 -3.25 -7.31
CA ALA A 25 11.49 -2.47 -6.26
C ALA A 25 9.96 -2.52 -6.38
N VAL A 26 9.30 -2.48 -5.22
CA VAL A 26 7.85 -2.54 -5.06
C VAL A 26 7.40 -1.24 -4.40
N ARG A 27 6.41 -0.59 -5.01
CA ARG A 27 5.78 0.60 -4.45
C ARG A 27 4.49 0.19 -3.74
N ILE A 28 4.36 0.65 -2.49
CA ILE A 28 3.20 0.46 -1.64
C ILE A 28 2.50 1.81 -1.56
N GLU A 29 1.32 1.90 -2.16
CA GLU A 29 0.55 3.14 -2.24
C GLU A 29 -0.60 3.09 -1.24
N GLY A 30 -0.60 4.01 -0.29
CA GLY A 30 -1.69 4.19 0.66
C GLY A 30 -2.67 5.22 0.14
N HIS A 31 -3.97 4.92 0.23
CA HIS A 31 -5.05 5.84 -0.08
C HIS A 31 -6.04 5.94 1.08
N THR A 32 -6.66 7.10 1.20
CA THR A 32 -7.82 7.34 2.08
C THR A 32 -9.04 7.68 1.24
N ASP A 33 -10.22 7.54 1.84
CA ASP A 33 -11.44 8.12 1.32
C ASP A 33 -11.35 9.67 1.31
N ALA A 34 -12.25 10.31 0.56
CA ALA A 34 -12.33 11.77 0.45
C ALA A 34 -12.95 12.44 1.70
N ALA A 35 -13.22 11.67 2.76
CA ALA A 35 -13.81 12.20 3.98
C ALA A 35 -12.70 12.72 4.92
N GLY A 36 -12.49 14.04 4.92
CA GLY A 36 -11.49 14.69 5.76
C GLY A 36 -10.71 15.77 5.01
N SER A 37 -9.83 16.48 5.70
CA SER A 37 -8.96 17.46 5.05
C SER A 37 -7.82 16.76 4.31
N ASP A 38 -7.41 17.27 3.15
CA ASP A 38 -6.32 16.74 2.31
C ASP A 38 -5.06 16.44 3.13
N ARG A 39 -4.64 17.38 3.98
CA ARG A 39 -3.45 17.23 4.84
C ARG A 39 -3.57 16.09 5.86
N TYR A 40 -4.78 15.83 6.36
CA TYR A 40 -5.05 14.71 7.26
C TYR A 40 -4.97 13.39 6.48
N ASN A 41 -5.57 13.37 5.30
CA ASN A 41 -5.60 12.23 4.39
C ASN A 41 -4.20 11.85 3.88
N GLU A 42 -3.36 12.81 3.54
CA GLU A 42 -1.94 12.59 3.20
C GLU A 42 -1.17 11.93 4.34
N GLN A 43 -1.31 12.43 5.57
CA GLN A 43 -0.61 11.86 6.72
C GLN A 43 -1.12 10.47 7.06
N LEU A 44 -2.44 10.26 7.00
CA LEU A 44 -3.07 8.99 7.29
C LEU A 44 -2.69 7.92 6.27
N SER A 45 -2.78 8.24 4.98
CA SER A 45 -2.36 7.37 3.89
C SER A 45 -0.89 7.00 3.98
N GLN A 46 0.00 7.96 4.28
CA GLN A 46 1.43 7.70 4.46
C GLN A 46 1.70 6.76 5.66
N LYS A 47 1.01 6.97 6.79
CA LYS A 47 1.13 6.10 7.98
C LYS A 47 0.67 4.67 7.68
N ARG A 48 -0.40 4.51 6.89
CA ARG A 48 -0.92 3.21 6.47
C ARG A 48 0.06 2.49 5.54
N ALA A 49 0.57 3.17 4.50
CA ALA A 49 1.58 2.62 3.61
C ALA A 49 2.84 2.18 4.38
N TYR A 50 3.28 2.98 5.36
CA TYR A 50 4.42 2.63 6.22
C TYR A 50 4.12 1.41 7.11
N SER A 51 2.90 1.29 7.62
CA SER A 51 2.49 0.13 8.43
C SER A 51 2.52 -1.17 7.61
N VAL A 52 2.10 -1.11 6.35
CA VAL A 52 2.20 -2.24 5.41
C VAL A 52 3.66 -2.60 5.15
N LYS A 53 4.52 -1.62 4.84
CA LYS A 53 5.96 -1.84 4.68
C LYS A 53 6.54 -2.54 5.92
N ARG A 54 6.25 -2.03 7.12
CA ARG A 54 6.74 -2.63 8.37
C ARG A 54 6.26 -4.07 8.55
N TYR A 55 5.01 -4.37 8.22
CA TYR A 55 4.47 -5.73 8.31
C TYR A 55 5.20 -6.67 7.36
N LEU A 56 5.41 -6.27 6.10
CA LEU A 56 6.13 -7.06 5.10
C LEU A 56 7.59 -7.31 5.48
N VAL A 57 8.26 -6.32 6.08
CA VAL A 57 9.63 -6.49 6.59
C VAL A 57 9.64 -7.41 7.82
N ALA A 58 8.79 -7.14 8.81
CA ALA A 58 8.84 -7.84 10.11
C ALA A 58 8.33 -9.28 10.04
N MET A 59 7.26 -9.53 9.28
CA MET A 59 6.60 -10.84 9.22
C MET A 59 7.11 -11.70 8.06
N HIS A 60 7.53 -11.06 6.96
CA HIS A 60 7.93 -11.76 5.73
C HIS A 60 9.39 -11.58 5.36
N GLY A 61 10.17 -10.81 6.12
CA GLY A 61 11.61 -10.64 5.89
C GLY A 61 11.93 -10.02 4.53
N ILE A 62 11.01 -9.27 3.94
CA ILE A 62 11.26 -8.57 2.68
C ILE A 62 12.24 -7.43 2.96
N ASP A 63 13.26 -7.30 2.11
CA ASP A 63 14.24 -6.23 2.20
C ASP A 63 13.55 -4.85 2.20
N PRO A 64 13.75 -4.00 3.23
CA PRO A 64 13.15 -2.69 3.31
C PRO A 64 13.59 -1.75 2.16
N GLU A 65 14.73 -1.98 1.52
CA GLU A 65 15.19 -1.19 0.36
C GLU A 65 14.38 -1.48 -0.89
N ARG A 66 13.81 -2.69 -0.99
CA ARG A 66 12.90 -3.05 -2.09
C ARG A 66 11.51 -2.42 -1.94
N LEU A 67 11.17 -1.88 -0.78
CA LEU A 67 9.82 -1.41 -0.47
C LEU A 67 9.77 0.12 -0.34
N HIS A 68 9.03 0.78 -1.23
CA HIS A 68 8.78 2.22 -1.16
C HIS A 68 7.34 2.51 -0.76
N ALA A 69 7.14 3.02 0.46
CA ALA A 69 5.82 3.38 0.98
C ALA A 69 5.49 4.86 0.69
N VAL A 70 4.42 5.10 -0.04
CA VAL A 70 3.96 6.44 -0.43
C VAL A 70 2.49 6.60 -0.05
N GLY A 71 2.17 7.64 0.71
CA GLY A 71 0.79 8.09 0.92
C GLY A 71 0.39 9.05 -0.19
N LEU A 72 -0.71 8.74 -0.87
CA LEU A 72 -1.24 9.58 -1.94
C LEU A 72 -2.43 10.44 -1.48
N GLY A 73 -2.77 10.40 -0.20
CA GLY A 73 -3.90 11.13 0.35
C GLY A 73 -5.23 10.57 -0.11
N GLU A 74 -6.18 11.48 -0.34
CA GLU A 74 -7.49 11.12 -0.85
C GLU A 74 -7.40 10.53 -2.25
N TYR A 75 -8.09 9.42 -2.48
CA TYR A 75 -8.24 8.88 -3.82
C TYR A 75 -9.29 9.71 -4.57
N ALA A 76 -8.86 10.63 -5.42
CA ALA A 76 -9.72 11.18 -6.47
C ALA A 76 -9.66 10.21 -7.65
N PRO A 77 -10.68 9.36 -7.90
CA PRO A 77 -10.76 8.64 -9.16
C PRO A 77 -10.89 9.70 -10.27
N LEU A 78 -9.77 10.03 -10.91
CA LEU A 78 -9.82 10.60 -12.25
C LEU A 78 -10.68 9.64 -13.05
N ALA A 79 -11.84 10.13 -13.52
CA ALA A 79 -12.82 9.40 -14.30
C ALA A 79 -12.13 8.37 -15.23
N GLY A 80 -12.19 7.09 -14.87
CA GLY A 80 -11.74 5.99 -15.72
C GLY A 80 -10.37 5.35 -15.46
N ARG A 81 -9.62 5.69 -14.39
CA ARG A 81 -8.47 4.87 -13.98
C ARG A 81 -8.86 3.82 -12.95
N ASP A 82 -8.89 2.58 -13.42
CA ASP A 82 -8.97 1.39 -12.58
C ASP A 82 -7.74 1.34 -11.64
N PRO A 83 -7.90 1.29 -10.30
CA PRO A 83 -6.78 1.11 -9.36
C PRO A 83 -6.02 -0.21 -9.55
N TYR A 84 -6.52 -1.12 -10.40
CA TYR A 84 -5.86 -2.36 -10.83
C TYR A 84 -5.07 -2.22 -12.15
N ALA A 85 -4.89 -1.01 -12.70
CA ALA A 85 -4.20 -0.80 -13.97
C ALA A 85 -2.69 -1.16 -13.94
N ALA A 86 -2.36 -2.27 -14.59
CA ALA A 86 -1.13 -3.05 -14.47
C ALA A 86 0.15 -2.52 -15.16
N SER A 87 0.59 -1.28 -14.89
CA SER A 87 1.83 -0.74 -15.53
C SER A 87 3.02 -0.47 -14.60
N SER A 88 2.88 -0.77 -13.32
CA SER A 88 4.01 -1.01 -12.40
C SER A 88 3.51 -1.99 -11.34
N ALA A 89 4.37 -2.77 -10.68
CA ALA A 89 3.94 -3.58 -9.53
C ALA A 89 3.64 -2.67 -8.32
N ALA A 90 2.70 -1.75 -8.48
CA ALA A 90 2.18 -0.87 -7.45
C ALA A 90 1.01 -1.61 -6.80
N CYS A 91 1.16 -1.96 -5.52
CA CYS A 91 0.05 -2.51 -4.75
C CYS A 91 -0.62 -1.33 -4.02
N SER A 92 -1.81 -0.97 -4.49
CA SER A 92 -2.64 0.09 -3.93
C SER A 92 -3.49 -0.46 -2.79
N PHE A 93 -3.46 0.21 -1.64
CA PHE A 93 -4.28 -0.12 -0.48
C PHE A 93 -5.20 1.05 -0.17
N ALA A 94 -6.50 0.89 -0.49
CA ALA A 94 -7.55 1.76 -0.01
C ALA A 94 -8.05 1.22 1.34
N ALA A 95 -7.88 2.00 2.41
CA ALA A 95 -8.52 1.71 3.68
C ALA A 95 -9.73 2.62 3.81
N ASN A 96 -10.89 2.02 3.57
CA ASN A 96 -12.22 2.60 3.78
C ASN A 96 -12.43 2.73 5.30
N GLU A 97 -12.59 3.94 5.82
CA GLU A 97 -13.17 4.12 7.15
C GLU A 97 -14.69 4.31 6.93
N GLY A 98 -15.49 3.60 7.73
CA GLY A 98 -16.95 3.71 7.67
C GLY A 98 -17.47 5.05 8.17
#